data_AF-Q9P6D5-F1
#
_entry.id   AF-Q9P6D5-F1
#
_cell.length_a   1.000
_cell.length_b   1.000
_cell.length_c   1.000
_cell.angle_alpha   90.00
_cell.angle_beta   90.00
_cell.angle_gamma   90.00
#
_symmetry.space_group_name_H-M   'P 1'
#
loop_
_entity.id
_entity.type
_entity.pdbx_description
1 polymer ?
#
loop_
_entity_poly.entity_id
_entity_poly.type
_entity_poly.pdbx_seq_one_letter_code
_entity_poly.pdbx_strand_id
1 'polypeptide(L)'
;MSVPRARLLQLVKARCELFSTTFNPEGIRTGNKILRQRLKGPALATYYPRKNVGIRELQKEFGTLGLEVDDEVDDDRLEHLAAFVSLIPASVYLQTSQSNHTLQSESPRQGSAQEEENGTLGGRWVSSAPLTHGSNL
;
A
#
# COMPACT_ATOMS: atom_id res chain seq x y z
N MET A 1 -40.84 -37.49 -17.06
CA MET A 1 -39.40 -37.64 -17.37
C MET A 1 -39.16 -39.10 -17.74
N SER A 2 -38.91 -39.42 -19.02
CA SER A 2 -38.69 -40.80 -19.50
C SER A 2 -37.27 -41.33 -19.28
N VAL A 3 -36.31 -40.46 -18.94
CA VAL A 3 -34.88 -40.81 -18.76
C VAL A 3 -34.52 -40.86 -17.27
N PRO A 4 -33.78 -41.90 -16.80
CA PRO A 4 -33.35 -41.99 -15.40
C PRO A 4 -32.44 -40.83 -14.97
N ARG A 5 -32.72 -40.23 -13.81
CA ARG A 5 -31.90 -39.15 -13.22
C ARG A 5 -30.43 -39.53 -13.05
N ALA A 6 -30.16 -40.76 -12.60
CA ALA A 6 -28.80 -41.27 -12.41
C ALA A 6 -27.97 -41.20 -13.69
N ARG A 7 -28.60 -41.49 -14.85
CA ARG A 7 -27.91 -41.43 -16.14
C ARG A 7 -27.59 -40.00 -16.56
N LEU A 8 -28.48 -39.06 -16.29
CA LEU A 8 -28.22 -37.63 -16.52
C LEU A 8 -27.08 -37.11 -15.63
N LEU A 9 -27.03 -37.52 -14.36
CA LEU A 9 -25.95 -37.12 -13.45
C LEU A 9 -24.58 -37.62 -13.91
N GLN A 10 -24.49 -38.83 -14.47
CA GLN A 10 -23.25 -39.36 -15.05
C GLN A 10 -22.77 -38.49 -16.23
N LEU A 11 -23.68 -38.09 -17.13
CA LEU A 11 -23.34 -37.21 -18.25
C LEU A 11 -22.87 -35.83 -17.76
N VAL A 12 -23.57 -35.24 -16.79
CA VAL A 12 -23.19 -33.95 -16.21
C VAL A 12 -21.82 -34.05 -15.51
N LYS A 13 -21.55 -35.15 -14.80
CA LYS A 13 -20.25 -35.40 -14.18
C LYS A 13 -19.13 -35.48 -15.23
N ALA A 14 -19.30 -36.28 -16.28
CA ALA A 14 -18.31 -36.41 -17.35
C ALA A 14 -18.05 -35.07 -18.07
N ARG A 15 -19.10 -34.27 -18.30
CA ARG A 15 -18.98 -32.91 -18.82
C ARG A 15 -18.16 -32.02 -17.88
N CYS A 16 -18.44 -32.08 -16.58
CA CYS A 16 -17.71 -31.28 -15.60
C CYS A 16 -16.22 -31.63 -15.54
N GLU A 17 -15.88 -32.91 -15.65
CA GLU A 17 -14.50 -33.41 -15.76
C GLU A 17 -13.83 -32.89 -17.05
N LEU A 18 -14.51 -33.01 -18.20
CA LEU A 18 -13.99 -32.56 -19.50
C LEU A 18 -13.65 -31.07 -19.54
N PHE A 19 -14.48 -30.23 -18.91
CA PHE A 19 -14.32 -28.77 -18.93
C PHE A 19 -13.72 -28.20 -17.63
N SER A 20 -13.23 -29.07 -16.73
CA SER A 20 -12.67 -28.64 -15.44
C SER A 20 -13.62 -27.72 -14.65
N THR A 21 -14.92 -28.00 -14.69
CA THR A 21 -15.95 -27.24 -13.96
C THR A 21 -16.40 -28.01 -12.71
N THR A 22 -16.92 -27.30 -11.70
CA THR A 22 -17.35 -27.93 -10.45
C THR A 22 -18.65 -28.71 -10.61
N PHE A 23 -18.64 -29.99 -10.24
CA PHE A 23 -19.85 -30.82 -10.12
C PHE A 23 -20.43 -30.74 -8.69
N ASN A 24 -21.65 -30.23 -8.53
CA ASN A 24 -22.32 -30.06 -7.22
C ASN A 24 -23.81 -30.49 -7.30
N PRO A 25 -24.11 -31.81 -7.24
CA PRO A 25 -25.46 -32.33 -7.41
C PRO A 25 -26.39 -32.04 -6.21
N GLU A 26 -25.82 -31.87 -5.02
CA GLU A 26 -26.53 -31.59 -3.77
C GLU A 26 -26.77 -30.09 -3.52
N GLY A 27 -26.22 -29.22 -4.37
CA GLY A 27 -26.41 -27.78 -4.25
C GLY A 27 -25.78 -27.16 -2.99
N ILE A 28 -24.73 -27.78 -2.45
CA ILE A 28 -24.05 -27.32 -1.23
C ILE A 28 -23.37 -25.96 -1.46
N ARG A 29 -23.37 -25.09 -0.45
CA ARG A 29 -22.74 -23.77 -0.50
C ARG A 29 -21.22 -23.86 -0.35
N THR A 30 -20.51 -24.06 -1.46
CA THR A 30 -19.04 -24.22 -1.49
C THR A 30 -18.25 -22.91 -1.62
N GLY A 31 -18.90 -21.74 -1.65
CA GLY A 31 -18.22 -20.45 -1.80
C GLY A 31 -17.71 -20.12 -3.21
N ASN A 32 -17.94 -20.98 -4.21
CA ASN A 32 -17.50 -20.77 -5.60
C ASN A 32 -17.99 -19.44 -6.24
N LYS A 33 -19.07 -18.85 -5.73
CA LYS A 33 -19.55 -17.51 -6.13
C LYS A 33 -18.48 -16.44 -5.89
N ILE A 34 -17.78 -16.51 -4.76
CA ILE A 34 -16.78 -15.52 -4.36
C ILE A 34 -15.53 -15.66 -5.21
N LEU A 35 -15.06 -16.89 -5.45
CA LEU A 35 -13.86 -17.16 -6.25
C LEU A 35 -14.03 -16.84 -7.74
N ARG A 36 -15.24 -17.05 -8.29
CA ARG A 36 -15.54 -16.71 -9.70
C ARG A 36 -15.76 -15.21 -9.93
N GLN A 37 -15.90 -14.43 -8.86
CA GLN A 37 -16.05 -12.99 -8.98
C GLN A 37 -14.74 -12.40 -9.50
N ARG A 38 -14.83 -11.64 -10.60
CA ARG A 38 -13.66 -10.95 -11.15
C ARG A 38 -13.18 -9.89 -10.16
N LEU A 39 -11.87 -9.80 -9.98
CA LEU A 39 -11.24 -8.80 -9.12
C LEU A 39 -11.47 -7.40 -9.70
N LYS A 40 -11.92 -6.47 -8.86
CA LYS A 40 -12.16 -5.06 -9.23
C LYS A 40 -11.00 -4.12 -8.86
N GLY A 41 -10.00 -4.64 -8.14
CA GLY A 41 -8.88 -3.87 -7.61
C GLY A 41 -8.20 -2.97 -8.63
N PRO A 42 -7.80 -3.47 -9.81
CA PRO A 42 -7.12 -2.65 -10.82
C PRO A 42 -7.94 -1.44 -11.29
N ALA A 43 -9.25 -1.62 -11.50
CA ALA A 43 -10.14 -0.53 -11.92
C ALA A 43 -10.31 0.55 -10.85
N LEU A 44 -10.26 0.16 -9.57
CA LEU A 44 -10.35 1.09 -8.44
C LEU A 44 -9.02 1.80 -8.16
N ALA A 45 -7.89 1.11 -8.35
CA ALA A 45 -6.56 1.68 -8.15
C ALA A 45 -6.28 2.85 -9.10
N THR A 46 -6.84 2.82 -10.31
CA THR A 46 -6.69 3.89 -11.32
C THR A 46 -7.80 4.95 -11.25
N TYR A 47 -8.48 5.09 -10.11
CA TYR A 47 -9.59 6.04 -9.97
C TYR A 47 -9.15 7.49 -10.19
N TYR A 48 -8.05 7.90 -9.55
CA TYR A 48 -7.44 9.20 -9.83
C TYR A 48 -6.37 9.04 -10.93
N PRO A 49 -6.27 10.01 -11.85
CA PRO A 49 -5.18 10.05 -12.81
C PRO A 49 -3.83 9.97 -12.09
N ARG A 50 -2.91 9.19 -12.64
CA ARG A 50 -1.52 9.22 -12.16
C ARG A 50 -0.95 10.62 -12.43
N LYS A 51 -0.02 11.04 -11.57
CA LYS A 51 0.72 12.28 -11.79
C LYS A 51 1.39 12.20 -13.16
N ASN A 52 0.98 13.10 -14.05
CA ASN A 52 1.58 13.28 -15.36
C ASN A 52 2.74 14.26 -15.25
N VAL A 53 3.33 14.59 -16.40
CA VAL A 53 4.42 15.56 -16.49
C VAL A 53 4.03 16.91 -15.90
N GLY A 54 4.88 17.40 -15.00
CA GLY A 54 4.73 18.72 -14.38
C GLY A 54 5.76 19.72 -14.88
N ILE A 55 5.65 20.97 -14.43
CA ILE A 55 6.56 22.07 -14.81
C ILE A 55 8.03 21.80 -14.47
N ARG A 56 8.31 21.13 -13.34
CA ARG A 56 9.68 20.73 -12.97
C ARG A 56 10.31 19.75 -13.95
N GLU A 57 9.51 18.84 -14.51
CA GLU A 57 9.97 17.88 -15.51
C GLU A 57 10.19 18.58 -16.85
N LEU A 58 9.35 19.57 -17.18
CA LEU A 58 9.53 20.45 -18.34
C LEU A 58 10.85 21.26 -18.24
N GLN A 59 11.07 21.96 -17.12
CA GLN A 59 12.30 22.74 -16.88
C GLN A 59 13.56 21.87 -16.99
N LYS A 60 13.52 20.64 -16.45
CA LYS A 60 14.65 19.72 -16.54
C LYS A 60 14.98 19.33 -17.98
N GLU A 61 13.96 19.07 -18.79
CA GLU A 61 14.15 18.65 -20.18
C GLU A 61 14.65 19.81 -21.06
N PHE A 62 14.00 20.97 -20.97
CA PHE A 62 14.29 22.14 -21.82
C PHE A 62 15.46 22.99 -21.31
N GLY A 63 15.87 22.85 -20.05
CA GLY A 63 17.08 23.48 -19.51
C GLY A 63 18.35 23.03 -20.24
N THR A 64 18.35 21.85 -20.87
CA THR A 64 19.45 21.38 -21.72
C THR A 64 19.66 22.26 -22.96
N LEU A 65 18.63 22.95 -23.40
CA LEU A 65 18.65 23.88 -24.54
C LEU A 65 18.95 25.33 -24.10
N GLY A 66 19.23 25.55 -22.82
CA GLY A 66 19.43 26.89 -22.25
C GLY A 66 18.15 27.72 -22.14
N LEU A 67 16.98 27.07 -22.13
CA LEU A 67 15.69 27.73 -21.94
C LEU A 67 15.27 27.64 -20.47
N GLU A 68 14.84 28.77 -19.92
CA GLU A 68 14.30 28.87 -18.55
C GLU A 68 12.83 29.29 -18.61
N VAL A 69 12.05 28.79 -17.65
CA VAL A 69 10.62 29.11 -17.48
C VAL A 69 10.33 29.16 -15.99
N ASP A 70 9.63 30.21 -15.56
CA ASP A 70 9.25 30.41 -14.16
C ASP A 70 8.01 29.58 -13.79
N ASP A 71 7.93 29.11 -12.54
CA ASP A 71 6.76 28.37 -12.03
C ASP A 71 5.85 29.33 -11.29
N GLU A 72 5.06 30.09 -12.05
CA GLU A 72 4.20 31.18 -11.55
C GLU A 72 3.39 30.78 -10.30
N VAL A 73 2.88 29.55 -10.26
CA VAL A 73 2.08 29.05 -9.13
C VAL A 73 2.91 28.87 -7.87
N ASP A 74 4.13 28.33 -7.99
CA ASP A 74 5.03 28.17 -6.84
C ASP A 74 5.64 29.52 -6.44
N ASP A 75 5.96 30.38 -7.40
CA ASP A 75 6.53 31.71 -7.17
C ASP A 75 5.53 32.63 -6.45
N ASP A 76 4.26 32.67 -6.88
CA ASP A 76 3.18 33.39 -6.18
C ASP A 76 3.00 32.87 -4.75
N ARG A 77 3.05 31.54 -4.58
CA ARG A 77 2.95 30.91 -3.25
C ARG A 77 4.12 31.31 -2.37
N LEU A 78 5.34 31.40 -2.91
CA LEU A 78 6.53 31.82 -2.19
C LEU A 78 6.51 33.31 -1.85
N GLU A 79 6.08 34.17 -2.77
CA GLU A 79 5.90 35.61 -2.52
C GLU A 79 4.87 35.84 -1.42
N HIS A 80 3.73 35.15 -1.50
CA HIS A 80 2.72 35.19 -0.45
C HIS A 80 3.33 34.78 0.90
N LEU A 81 4.01 33.64 0.99
CA LEU A 81 4.65 33.21 2.24
C LEU A 81 5.70 34.22 2.75
N ALA A 82 6.51 34.80 1.87
CA ALA A 82 7.51 35.79 2.22
C ALA A 82 6.86 37.06 2.81
N ALA A 83 5.77 37.53 2.19
CA ALA A 83 4.98 38.65 2.69
C ALA A 83 4.43 38.35 4.10
N PHE A 84 3.89 37.15 4.32
CA PHE A 84 3.38 36.74 5.64
C PHE A 84 4.48 36.68 6.71
N VAL A 85 5.65 36.11 6.40
CA VAL A 85 6.77 36.03 7.36
C VAL A 85 7.30 37.42 7.71
N SER A 86 7.33 38.35 6.76
CA SER A 86 7.80 39.73 6.99
C SER A 86 6.88 40.55 7.92
N LEU A 87 5.61 40.16 8.05
CA LEU A 87 4.61 40.79 8.90
C LEU A 87 4.63 40.27 10.35
N ILE A 88 5.33 39.17 10.61
CA ILE A 88 5.49 38.62 11.96
C ILE A 88 6.72 39.29 12.60
N PRO A 89 6.58 40.05 13.70
CA PRO A 89 7.73 40.64 14.36
C PRO A 89 8.67 39.54 14.86
N ALA A 90 9.98 39.73 14.66
CA ALA A 90 11.03 38.79 15.08
C ALA A 90 10.99 38.42 16.59
N SER A 91 10.26 39.19 17.41
CA SER A 91 10.00 38.90 18.82
C SER A 91 9.19 37.62 19.06
N VAL A 92 8.41 37.15 18.08
CA VAL A 92 7.58 35.93 18.22
C VAL A 92 8.42 34.65 18.07
N TYR A 93 9.54 34.70 17.34
CA TYR A 93 10.40 33.53 17.08
C TYR A 93 11.37 33.19 18.23
N LEU A 94 11.66 34.12 19.15
CA LEU A 94 12.59 33.87 20.26
C LEU A 94 11.97 33.07 21.44
N GLN A 95 10.65 32.83 21.43
CA GLN A 95 9.97 32.16 22.54
C GLN A 95 9.99 30.61 22.43
N THR A 96 10.16 30.03 21.23
CA THR A 96 10.05 28.58 21.01
C THR A 96 11.34 27.79 21.23
N SER A 97 12.51 28.45 21.34
CA SER A 97 13.78 27.75 21.63
C SER A 97 13.99 27.47 23.12
N GLN A 98 13.33 28.20 24.03
CA GLN A 98 13.55 28.06 25.47
C GLN A 98 12.72 26.93 26.12
N SER A 99 11.69 26.39 25.45
CA SER A 99 10.83 25.35 26.04
C SER A 99 11.29 23.90 25.81
N ASN A 100 12.30 23.66 24.95
CA ASN A 100 12.75 22.29 24.65
C ASN A 100 13.97 21.83 25.45
N HIS A 101 14.52 22.67 26.34
CA HIS A 101 15.73 22.33 27.12
C HIS A 101 15.44 21.80 28.54
N THR A 102 14.17 21.69 28.96
CA THR A 102 13.80 21.29 30.34
C THR A 102 13.25 19.87 30.48
N LEU A 103 13.28 19.04 29.42
CA LEU A 103 12.83 17.63 29.48
C LEU A 103 13.95 16.60 29.19
N GLN A 104 15.19 16.89 29.57
CA GLN A 104 16.32 15.96 29.45
C GLN A 104 17.17 15.84 30.72
N SER A 105 16.55 15.82 31.90
CA SER A 105 17.25 15.45 33.14
C SER A 105 16.49 14.42 33.97
N GLU A 106 16.17 13.27 33.36
CA GLU A 106 16.01 12.03 34.12
C GLU A 106 16.86 10.95 33.43
N SER A 107 18.09 10.79 33.93
CA SER A 107 18.94 9.65 33.59
C SER A 107 18.34 8.35 34.14
N PRO A 108 18.60 7.20 33.49
CA PRO A 108 17.97 5.93 33.84
C PRO A 108 18.58 5.36 35.13
N ARG A 109 17.74 5.07 36.13
CA ARG A 109 18.14 4.16 37.22
C ARG A 109 18.07 2.72 36.73
N GLN A 110 19.22 2.05 36.83
CA GLN A 110 19.41 0.63 36.66
C GLN A 110 18.49 -0.18 37.58
N GLY A 111 17.75 -1.12 36.99
CA GLY A 111 17.09 -2.21 37.69
C GLY A 111 17.37 -3.49 36.91
N SER A 112 18.31 -4.27 37.41
CA SER A 112 18.62 -5.63 36.95
C SER A 112 17.39 -6.52 37.14
N ALA A 113 16.71 -6.88 36.06
CA ALA A 113 15.74 -7.96 36.06
C ALA A 113 16.48 -9.27 35.80
N GLN A 114 16.73 -10.02 36.87
CA GLN A 114 17.10 -11.43 36.79
C GLN A 114 15.92 -12.24 36.25
N GLU A 115 16.27 -13.27 35.51
CA GLU A 115 15.41 -14.26 34.87
C GLU A 115 14.44 -14.92 35.86
N GLU A 116 13.16 -15.00 35.50
CA GLU A 116 12.36 -16.17 35.86
C GLU A 116 11.60 -16.66 34.62
N GLU A 117 11.86 -17.94 34.33
CA GLU A 117 11.17 -18.76 33.35
C GLU A 117 9.66 -18.78 33.61
N ASN A 118 8.86 -18.80 32.53
CA ASN A 118 7.91 -19.89 32.24
C ASN A 118 6.78 -19.44 31.29
N GLY A 119 6.68 -20.12 30.15
CA GLY A 119 5.39 -20.55 29.63
C GLY A 119 4.68 -19.68 28.59
N THR A 120 4.68 -20.22 27.36
CA THR A 120 3.45 -20.46 26.57
C THR A 120 3.06 -19.44 25.48
N LEU A 121 3.47 -19.81 24.26
CA LEU A 121 2.72 -19.82 22.98
C LEU A 121 2.15 -18.51 22.40
N GLY A 122 2.59 -18.17 21.18
CA GLY A 122 1.88 -17.21 20.32
C GLY A 122 2.66 -16.71 19.12
N GLY A 123 2.92 -17.58 18.14
CA GLY A 123 3.81 -17.33 17.00
C GLY A 123 3.38 -16.21 16.04
N ARG A 124 4.38 -15.41 15.65
CA ARG A 124 4.33 -14.36 14.63
C ARG A 124 4.63 -14.98 13.26
N TRP A 125 3.70 -14.87 12.31
CA TRP A 125 3.90 -15.27 10.92
C TRP A 125 4.83 -14.28 10.23
N VAL A 126 6.07 -14.71 9.94
CA VAL A 126 6.99 -14.02 9.03
C VAL A 126 6.89 -14.73 7.68
N SER A 127 6.45 -13.99 6.65
CA SER A 127 6.48 -14.44 5.27
C SER A 127 7.91 -14.35 4.75
N SER A 128 8.57 -15.49 4.58
CA SER A 128 9.84 -15.63 3.86
C SER A 128 9.55 -16.15 2.45
N ALA A 129 9.83 -15.33 1.45
CA ALA A 129 9.89 -15.76 0.04
C ALA A 129 11.30 -16.30 -0.25
N PRO A 130 11.45 -17.50 -0.86
CA PRO A 130 12.76 -17.98 -1.28
C PRO A 130 13.16 -17.44 -2.67
N LEU A 131 14.35 -16.82 -2.73
CA LEU A 131 15.09 -16.49 -3.94
C LEU A 131 15.61 -17.79 -4.58
N THR A 132 15.10 -18.17 -5.75
CA THR A 132 15.71 -19.21 -6.59
C THR A 132 16.67 -18.55 -7.58
N HIS A 133 17.98 -18.77 -7.40
CA HIS A 133 18.97 -18.52 -8.43
C HIS A 133 18.94 -19.69 -9.43
N GLY A 134 18.48 -19.42 -10.65
CA GLY A 134 18.60 -20.34 -11.78
C GLY A 134 19.95 -20.15 -12.46
N SER A 135 20.76 -21.21 -12.46
CA SER A 135 21.94 -21.38 -13.30
C SER A 135 21.52 -21.56 -14.77
N ASN A 136 22.00 -20.69 -15.67
CA ASN A 136 21.90 -20.90 -17.10
C ASN A 136 23.07 -21.76 -17.62
N LEU A 137 22.72 -22.74 -18.45
CA LEU A 137 23.49 -23.19 -19.61
C LEU A 137 23.31 -22.17 -20.74
#